data_AF-A0A5S6PII0-F1
#
_entry.id   AF-A0A5S6PII0-F1
#
_cell.length_a   1.000
_cell.length_b   1.000
_cell.length_c   1.000
_cell.angle_alpha   90.00
_cell.angle_beta   90.00
_cell.angle_gamma   90.00
#
_symmetry.space_group_name_H-M   'P 1'
#
loop_
_entity.id
_entity.type
_entity.pdbx_description
1 polymer ?
#
loop_
_entity_poly.entity_id
_entity_poly.type
_entity_poly.pdbx_seq_one_letter_code
_entity_poly.pdbx_strand_id
1 'polypeptide(L)'
;MPDTVDVADIFDTEEREKLRENLQIDLPTELSVFLTISELWKNIAYSQPKLQPLLESLKEIGFDDEMRTAIVKVWSESGVTVSDQLRNISFSGRPNVRDVGWTLRMSVASSHNPVMRAAETILQFDTDRGSKIVELSRGKLVELYMMLQEVQKSLDVLLER
;
A
#
# COMPACT_ATOMS: atom_id res chain seq x y z
N MET A 1 -12.19 6.32 9.90
CA MET A 1 -10.90 6.13 10.58
C MET A 1 -11.10 5.01 11.58
N PRO A 2 -10.20 4.03 11.73
CA PRO A 2 -10.32 3.13 12.87
C PRO A 2 -10.05 3.98 14.12
N ASP A 3 -11.04 4.01 15.00
CA ASP A 3 -10.97 4.58 16.33
C ASP A 3 -9.85 3.89 17.13
N THR A 4 -9.10 4.71 17.86
CA THR A 4 -8.19 4.36 18.97
C THR A 4 -7.64 2.93 18.95
N VAL A 5 -6.45 2.74 18.35
CA VAL A 5 -5.67 1.53 18.60
C VAL A 5 -5.37 1.50 20.11
N ASP A 6 -5.99 0.58 20.84
CA ASP A 6 -5.68 0.36 22.24
C ASP A 6 -4.29 -0.26 22.30
N VAL A 7 -3.37 0.32 23.06
CA VAL A 7 -2.00 -0.20 23.20
C VAL A 7 -2.02 -1.63 23.75
N ALA A 8 -3.12 -2.03 24.41
CA ALA A 8 -3.36 -3.40 24.83
C ALA A 8 -3.51 -4.42 23.67
N ASP A 9 -3.82 -3.98 22.46
CA ASP A 9 -3.87 -4.86 21.28
C ASP A 9 -2.52 -4.97 20.56
N ILE A 10 -1.52 -4.15 20.94
CA ILE A 10 -0.24 -4.05 20.24
C ILE A 10 0.86 -4.85 20.94
N PHE A 11 0.90 -4.79 22.28
CA PHE A 11 1.90 -5.50 23.09
C PHE A 11 1.22 -6.53 23.97
N ASP A 12 1.83 -7.71 24.06
CA ASP A 12 1.42 -8.68 25.05
C ASP A 12 1.84 -8.27 26.47
N THR A 13 1.33 -8.99 27.48
CA THR A 13 1.61 -8.70 28.89
C THR A 13 3.10 -8.83 29.23
N GLU A 14 3.83 -9.72 28.55
CA GLU A 14 5.25 -10.00 28.79
C GLU A 14 6.14 -8.89 28.19
N GLU A 15 5.82 -8.43 26.98
CA GLU A 15 6.49 -7.31 26.31
C GLU A 15 6.35 -6.01 27.10
N ARG A 16 5.16 -5.78 27.67
CA ARG A 16 4.90 -4.63 28.54
C ARG A 16 5.71 -4.68 29.82
N GLU A 17 5.80 -5.83 30.48
CA GLU A 17 6.64 -5.98 31.68
C GLU A 17 8.11 -5.70 31.35
N LYS A 18 8.64 -6.26 30.26
CA LYS A 18 10.01 -5.99 29.81
C LYS A 18 10.26 -4.52 29.49
N LEU A 19 9.31 -3.85 28.83
CA LEU A 19 9.43 -2.42 28.54
C LEU A 19 9.45 -1.59 29.83
N ARG A 20 8.59 -1.91 30.79
CA ARG A 20 8.52 -1.22 32.08
C ARG A 20 9.79 -1.42 32.92
N GLU A 21 10.31 -2.64 32.97
CA GLU A 21 11.55 -2.94 33.69
C GLU A 21 12.76 -2.21 33.09
N ASN A 22 12.88 -2.19 31.75
CA ASN A 22 14.04 -1.60 31.08
C ASN A 22 14.00 -0.07 31.03
N LEU A 23 12.81 0.53 30.85
CA LEU A 23 12.67 1.98 30.68
C LEU A 23 12.34 2.71 32.00
N GLN A 24 12.00 1.98 33.06
CA GLN A 24 11.62 2.55 34.38
C GLN A 24 10.53 3.64 34.29
N ILE A 25 9.58 3.44 33.37
CA ILE A 25 8.52 4.40 33.04
C ILE A 25 7.19 4.06 33.71
N ASP A 26 6.45 5.09 34.10
CA ASP A 26 5.07 4.99 34.55
C ASP A 26 4.09 4.84 33.37
N LEU A 27 2.88 4.32 33.64
CA LEU A 27 1.88 3.98 32.62
C LEU A 27 1.50 5.16 31.68
N PRO A 28 1.34 6.41 32.17
CA PRO A 28 1.08 7.56 31.30
C PRO A 28 2.28 7.89 30.38
N THR A 29 3.49 7.78 30.91
CA THR A 29 4.72 8.04 30.13
C THR A 29 4.97 6.96 29.09
N GLU A 30 4.65 5.70 29.41
CA GLU A 30 4.67 4.58 28.46
C GLU A 30 3.82 4.86 27.22
N LEU A 31 2.57 5.29 27.43
CA LEU A 31 1.66 5.63 26.33
C LEU A 31 2.20 6.80 25.49
N SER A 32 2.73 7.84 26.14
CA SER A 32 3.28 9.03 25.47
C SER A 32 4.50 8.69 24.60
N VAL A 33 5.44 7.90 25.15
CA VAL A 33 6.62 7.41 24.43
C VAL A 33 6.21 6.58 23.23
N PHE A 34 5.28 5.64 23.42
CA PHE A 34 4.79 4.79 22.34
C PHE A 34 4.14 5.58 21.21
N LEU A 35 3.25 6.53 21.53
CA LEU A 35 2.61 7.38 20.53
C LEU A 35 3.63 8.21 19.77
N THR A 36 4.64 8.75 20.46
CA THR A 36 5.69 9.56 19.85
C THR A 36 6.55 8.73 18.88
N ILE A 37 6.99 7.54 19.29
CA ILE A 37 7.77 6.64 18.43
C ILE A 37 6.93 6.14 17.25
N SER A 38 5.66 5.83 17.48
CA SER A 38 4.73 5.41 16.42
C SER A 38 4.55 6.52 15.38
N GLU A 39 4.37 7.76 15.82
CA GLU A 39 4.21 8.90 14.93
C GLU A 39 5.49 9.21 14.16
N LEU A 40 6.65 9.07 14.81
CA LEU A 40 7.95 9.14 14.14
C LEU A 40 8.05 8.12 13.01
N TRP A 41 7.74 6.84 13.29
CA TRP A 41 7.81 5.79 12.28
C TRP A 41 6.80 5.99 11.15
N LYS A 42 5.58 6.45 11.44
CA LYS A 42 4.61 6.82 10.40
C LYS A 42 5.17 7.91 9.48
N ASN A 43 5.77 8.95 10.05
CA ASN A 43 6.35 10.05 9.29
C ASN A 43 7.53 9.59 8.42
N ILE A 44 8.42 8.76 8.97
CA ILE A 44 9.54 8.17 8.21
C ILE A 44 9.01 7.30 7.07
N ALA A 45 8.03 6.44 7.36
CA ALA A 45 7.47 5.53 6.36
C ALA A 45 6.69 6.25 5.26
N TYR A 46 6.02 7.36 5.60
CA TYR A 46 5.29 8.19 4.65
C TYR A 46 6.22 9.03 3.76
N SER A 47 7.21 9.70 4.36
CA SER A 47 8.13 10.59 3.65
C SER A 47 9.27 9.87 2.92
N GLN A 48 9.54 8.62 3.29
CA GLN A 48 10.59 7.76 2.72
C GLN A 48 11.94 8.50 2.55
N PRO A 49 12.46 9.14 3.61
CA PRO A 49 13.63 9.99 3.49
C PRO A 49 14.88 9.16 3.21
N LYS A 50 15.84 9.77 2.51
CA LYS A 50 17.20 9.21 2.41
C LYS A 50 17.86 9.23 3.79
N LEU A 51 18.82 8.33 4.02
CA LEU A 51 19.44 8.13 5.34
C LEU A 51 20.11 9.40 5.90
N GLN A 52 20.77 10.20 5.07
CA GLN A 52 21.43 11.44 5.50
C GLN A 52 20.42 12.53 5.92
N PRO A 53 19.43 12.90 5.09
CA PRO A 53 18.35 13.80 5.52
C PRO A 53 17.60 13.34 6.78
N LEU A 54 17.42 12.02 6.96
CA LEU A 54 16.81 11.48 8.18
C LEU A 54 17.69 11.74 9.41
N LEU A 55 19.01 11.51 9.30
CA LEU A 55 19.98 11.82 10.35
C LEU A 55 19.93 13.29 10.77
N GLU A 56 19.91 14.19 9.79
CA GLU A 56 19.86 15.65 10.02
C GLU A 56 18.54 16.06 10.68
N SER A 57 17.40 15.56 10.17
CA SER A 57 16.07 15.83 10.75
C SER A 57 15.97 15.38 12.21
N LEU A 58 16.44 14.17 12.54
CA LEU A 58 16.44 13.69 13.92
C LEU A 58 17.35 14.53 14.84
N LYS A 59 18.46 15.06 14.29
CA LYS A 59 19.35 15.97 15.02
C LYS A 59 18.66 17.30 15.33
N GLU A 60 17.91 17.86 14.37
CA GLU A 60 17.16 19.11 14.58
C GLU A 60 16.05 18.96 15.62
N ILE A 61 15.43 17.78 15.70
CA ILE A 61 14.40 17.44 16.70
C ILE A 61 15.02 17.24 18.10
N GLY A 62 16.34 17.09 18.19
CA GLY A 62 17.06 16.99 19.46
C GLY A 62 17.39 15.56 19.91
N PHE A 63 17.26 14.56 19.03
CA PHE A 63 17.72 13.21 19.34
C PHE A 63 19.25 13.15 19.42
N ASP A 64 19.74 12.42 20.42
CA ASP A 64 21.17 12.16 20.59
C ASP A 64 21.74 11.24 19.50
N ASP A 65 23.06 11.12 19.46
CA ASP A 65 23.75 10.40 18.39
C ASP A 65 23.46 8.89 18.37
N GLU A 66 23.27 8.29 19.55
CA GLU A 66 23.00 6.86 19.69
C GLU A 66 21.59 6.53 19.19
N MET A 67 20.59 7.31 19.59
CA MET A 67 19.21 7.17 19.15
C MET A 67 19.08 7.38 17.64
N ARG A 68 19.72 8.41 17.09
CA ARG A 68 19.71 8.67 15.65
C ARG A 68 20.29 7.50 14.87
N THR A 69 21.43 6.99 15.31
CA THR A 69 22.10 5.85 14.66
C THR A 69 21.22 4.59 14.70
N ALA A 70 20.56 4.33 15.83
CA ALA A 70 19.65 3.20 15.98
C ALA A 70 18.45 3.30 15.02
N ILE A 71 17.78 4.47 14.97
CA ILE A 71 16.61 4.69 14.09
C ILE A 71 17.02 4.52 12.61
N VAL A 72 18.14 5.13 12.21
CA VAL A 72 18.61 5.10 10.82
C VAL A 72 19.02 3.68 10.41
N LYS A 73 19.63 2.93 11.33
CA LYS A 73 19.97 1.51 11.11
C LYS A 73 18.71 0.68 10.87
N VAL A 74 17.71 0.79 11.76
CA VAL A 74 16.44 0.06 11.60
C VAL A 74 15.76 0.43 10.28
N TRP A 75 15.75 1.72 9.92
CA TRP A 75 15.19 2.17 8.65
C TRP A 75 15.97 1.64 7.45
N SER A 76 17.30 1.58 7.51
CA SER A 76 18.11 1.01 6.43
C SER A 76 17.88 -0.48 6.21
N GLU A 77 17.59 -1.23 7.28
CA GLU A 77 17.41 -2.68 7.22
C GLU A 77 15.98 -3.06 6.81
N SER A 78 14.98 -2.34 7.32
CA SER A 78 13.56 -2.71 7.18
C SER A 78 12.74 -1.75 6.31
N GLY A 79 13.26 -0.56 6.00
CA GLY A 79 12.47 0.51 5.38
C GLY A 79 11.94 0.18 3.99
N VAL A 80 12.69 -0.58 3.19
CA VAL A 80 12.23 -1.04 1.86
C VAL A 80 11.04 -1.97 2.00
N THR A 81 11.14 -2.98 2.87
CA THR A 81 10.06 -3.94 3.12
C THR A 81 8.79 -3.25 3.63
N VAL A 82 8.93 -2.34 4.59
CA VAL A 82 7.80 -1.55 5.12
C VAL A 82 7.18 -0.68 4.02
N SER A 83 8.01 -0.03 3.21
CA SER A 83 7.58 0.81 2.09
C SER A 83 6.80 0.02 1.05
N ASP A 84 7.27 -1.17 0.68
CA ASP A 84 6.60 -2.03 -0.27
C ASP A 84 5.29 -2.59 0.29
N GLN A 85 5.24 -2.95 1.58
CA GLN A 85 3.99 -3.32 2.24
C GLN A 85 2.98 -2.19 2.20
N LEU A 86 3.37 -0.98 2.58
CA LEU A 86 2.50 0.20 2.54
C LEU A 86 2.02 0.53 1.12
N ARG A 87 2.88 0.40 0.11
CA ARG A 87 2.51 0.59 -1.30
C ARG A 87 1.44 -0.42 -1.76
N ASN A 88 1.46 -1.63 -1.21
CA ASN A 88 0.51 -2.68 -1.54
C ASN A 88 -0.82 -2.58 -0.76
N ILE A 89 -0.90 -1.73 0.26
CA ILE A 89 -2.13 -1.50 1.02
C ILE A 89 -2.98 -0.44 0.31
N SER A 90 -4.17 -0.85 -0.14
CA SER A 90 -5.16 0.05 -0.75
C SER A 90 -6.30 0.33 0.23
N PHE A 91 -6.42 1.58 0.67
CA PHE A 91 -7.54 2.04 1.50
C PHE A 91 -8.79 2.40 0.67
N SER A 92 -8.80 2.10 -0.62
CA SER A 92 -9.93 2.41 -1.52
C SER A 92 -11.19 1.59 -1.22
N GLY A 93 -11.09 0.56 -0.38
CA GLY A 93 -12.13 -0.45 -0.17
C GLY A 93 -12.34 -1.39 -1.37
N ARG A 94 -11.60 -1.18 -2.47
CA ARG A 94 -11.69 -1.97 -3.71
C ARG A 94 -10.61 -3.06 -3.72
N PRO A 95 -10.86 -4.22 -4.36
CA PRO A 95 -9.83 -5.22 -4.56
C PRO A 95 -8.67 -4.68 -5.40
N ASN A 96 -7.44 -5.08 -5.06
CA ASN A 96 -6.25 -4.76 -5.82
C ASN A 96 -6.07 -5.80 -6.93
N VAL A 97 -6.03 -5.35 -8.19
CA VAL A 97 -5.75 -6.22 -9.34
C VAL A 97 -4.26 -6.55 -9.35
N ARG A 98 -3.93 -7.84 -9.35
CA ARG A 98 -2.56 -8.37 -9.36
C ARG A 98 -2.14 -8.85 -10.73
N ASP A 99 -3.06 -9.46 -11.47
CA ASP A 99 -2.84 -9.94 -12.81
C ASP A 99 -4.11 -9.79 -13.67
N VAL A 100 -3.92 -9.74 -14.99
CA VAL A 100 -5.00 -9.62 -15.97
C VAL A 100 -4.81 -10.65 -17.08
N GLY A 101 -5.62 -11.70 -17.05
CA GLY A 101 -5.81 -12.62 -18.16
C GLY A 101 -6.81 -12.08 -19.18
N TRP A 102 -6.65 -12.46 -20.45
CA TRP A 102 -7.62 -12.13 -21.48
C TRP A 102 -7.84 -13.29 -22.45
N THR A 103 -9.03 -13.37 -23.02
CA THR A 103 -9.38 -14.33 -24.07
C THR A 103 -10.32 -13.66 -25.07
N LEU A 104 -10.00 -13.77 -26.35
CA LEU A 104 -10.87 -13.32 -27.42
C LEU A 104 -11.69 -14.51 -27.95
N ARG A 105 -13.02 -14.46 -27.76
CA ARG A 105 -13.96 -15.44 -28.33
C ARG A 105 -14.53 -14.88 -29.62
N MET A 106 -14.38 -15.62 -30.70
CA MET A 106 -14.98 -15.31 -32.00
C MET A 106 -16.01 -16.37 -32.35
N SER A 107 -17.27 -15.97 -32.47
CA SER A 107 -18.29 -16.83 -33.07
C SER A 107 -18.20 -16.68 -34.59
N VAL A 108 -17.85 -17.78 -35.27
CA VAL A 108 -17.77 -17.82 -36.74
C VAL A 108 -19.09 -18.32 -37.29
N ALA A 109 -19.61 -17.65 -38.32
CA ALA A 109 -20.84 -18.02 -39.02
C ALA A 109 -20.83 -19.50 -39.44
N SER A 110 -21.92 -20.21 -39.15
CA SER A 110 -22.16 -21.58 -39.62
C SER A 110 -23.14 -21.57 -40.79
N SER A 111 -23.26 -22.70 -41.51
CA SER A 111 -24.22 -22.87 -42.60
C SER A 111 -25.67 -22.55 -42.22
N HIS A 112 -26.00 -22.57 -40.93
CA HIS A 112 -27.33 -22.30 -40.39
C HIS A 112 -27.50 -20.87 -39.86
N ASN A 113 -26.42 -20.07 -39.75
CA ASN A 113 -26.51 -18.69 -39.28
C ASN A 113 -25.39 -17.81 -39.91
N PRO A 114 -25.61 -17.30 -41.13
CA PRO A 114 -24.57 -16.68 -41.95
C PRO A 114 -24.12 -15.28 -41.48
N VAL A 115 -24.84 -14.65 -40.55
CA VAL A 115 -24.67 -13.21 -40.22
C VAL A 115 -23.84 -12.96 -38.96
N MET A 116 -23.58 -13.97 -38.12
CA MET A 116 -23.00 -13.70 -36.81
C MET A 116 -21.47 -13.77 -36.81
N ARG A 117 -20.84 -12.59 -36.88
CA ARG A 117 -19.44 -12.35 -36.46
C ARG A 117 -19.47 -11.49 -35.19
N ALA A 118 -19.85 -12.09 -34.07
CA ALA A 118 -19.73 -11.44 -32.77
C ALA A 118 -18.38 -11.82 -32.15
N ALA A 119 -17.53 -10.82 -31.91
CA ALA A 119 -16.30 -10.96 -31.17
C ALA A 119 -16.52 -10.44 -29.75
N GLU A 120 -16.28 -11.30 -28.77
CA GLU A 120 -16.42 -11.00 -27.34
C GLU A 120 -15.06 -11.17 -26.68
N THR A 121 -14.66 -10.18 -25.88
CA THR A 121 -13.43 -10.25 -25.09
C THR A 121 -13.77 -10.59 -23.67
N ILE A 122 -13.19 -11.65 -23.15
CA ILE A 122 -13.30 -12.06 -21.75
C ILE A 122 -12.04 -11.57 -21.06
N LEU A 123 -12.20 -10.70 -20.05
CA LEU A 123 -11.13 -10.27 -19.18
C LEU A 123 -11.26 -10.98 -17.84
N GLN A 124 -10.16 -11.53 -17.35
CA GLN A 124 -10.04 -12.12 -16.02
C GLN A 124 -9.10 -11.25 -15.20
N PHE A 125 -9.63 -10.61 -14.16
CA PHE A 125 -8.86 -9.84 -13.19
C PHE A 125 -8.60 -10.72 -11.98
N ASP A 126 -7.35 -11.10 -11.75
CA ASP A 126 -6.97 -11.79 -10.53
C ASP A 126 -6.66 -10.75 -9.46
N THR A 127 -7.49 -10.73 -8.41
CA THR A 127 -7.38 -9.75 -7.33
C THR A 127 -6.96 -10.40 -6.02
N ASP A 128 -6.53 -9.57 -5.07
CA ASP A 128 -6.29 -9.99 -3.68
C ASP A 128 -7.55 -10.56 -2.97
N ARG A 129 -8.75 -10.35 -3.54
CA ARG A 129 -10.02 -10.91 -3.04
C ARG A 129 -10.61 -11.97 -3.97
N GLY A 130 -9.79 -12.56 -4.85
CA GLY A 130 -10.18 -13.59 -5.81
C GLY A 130 -10.36 -13.07 -7.24
N SER A 131 -10.65 -13.98 -8.16
CA SER A 131 -10.74 -13.66 -9.59
C SER A 131 -12.11 -13.08 -9.96
N LYS A 132 -12.12 -12.08 -10.84
CA LYS A 132 -13.33 -11.52 -11.45
C LYS A 132 -13.25 -11.64 -12.96
N ILE A 133 -14.28 -12.25 -13.55
CA ILE A 133 -14.37 -12.43 -15.00
C ILE A 133 -15.43 -11.47 -15.54
N VAL A 134 -15.09 -10.73 -16.59
CA VAL A 134 -15.96 -9.76 -17.23
C VAL A 134 -15.94 -9.99 -18.74
N GLU A 135 -17.12 -10.09 -19.34
CA GLU A 135 -17.28 -10.18 -20.79
C GLU A 135 -17.56 -8.78 -21.36
N LEU A 136 -16.75 -8.37 -22.33
CA LEU A 136 -16.81 -7.05 -22.94
C LEU A 136 -17.03 -7.17 -24.45
N SER A 137 -17.96 -6.37 -24.95
CA SER A 137 -18.06 -6.09 -26.37
C SER A 137 -16.91 -5.20 -26.83
N ARG A 138 -16.65 -5.15 -28.14
CA ARG A 138 -15.66 -4.23 -28.73
C ARG A 138 -15.84 -2.78 -28.28
N GLY A 139 -17.08 -2.30 -28.23
CA GLY A 139 -17.38 -0.93 -27.79
C GLY A 139 -16.95 -0.67 -26.35
N LYS A 140 -17.28 -1.60 -25.43
CA LYS A 140 -16.90 -1.50 -24.02
C LYS A 140 -15.40 -1.66 -23.79
N LEU A 141 -14.71 -2.45 -24.60
CA LEU A 141 -13.26 -2.56 -24.54
C LEU A 141 -12.58 -1.24 -24.95
N VAL A 142 -13.10 -0.55 -25.97
CA VAL A 142 -12.61 0.77 -26.37
C VAL A 142 -12.87 1.81 -25.29
N GLU A 143 -14.07 1.82 -24.69
CA GLU A 143 -14.37 2.70 -23.54
C GLU A 143 -13.39 2.46 -22.38
N LEU A 144 -13.13 1.19 -22.04
CA LEU A 144 -12.16 0.83 -21.00
C LEU A 144 -10.76 1.34 -21.31
N TYR A 145 -10.30 1.18 -22.56
CA TYR A 145 -9.01 1.70 -23.00
C TYR A 145 -8.92 3.22 -22.83
N MET A 146 -9.95 3.97 -23.25
CA MET A 146 -9.96 5.43 -23.13
C MET A 146 -9.92 5.87 -21.67
N MET A 147 -10.69 5.21 -20.78
CA MET A 147 -10.64 5.51 -19.34
C MET A 147 -9.25 5.26 -18.75
N LEU A 148 -8.56 4.18 -19.13
CA LEU A 148 -7.20 3.91 -18.66
C LEU A 148 -6.20 4.97 -19.13
N GLN A 149 -6.34 5.47 -20.36
CA GLN A 149 -5.50 6.55 -20.89
C GLN A 149 -5.70 7.87 -20.13
N GLU A 150 -6.93 8.21 -19.77
CA GLU A 150 -7.21 9.41 -18.95
C GLU A 150 -6.62 9.31 -17.55
N VAL A 151 -6.71 8.12 -16.93
CA VAL A 151 -6.07 7.85 -15.62
C VAL A 151 -4.56 7.96 -15.74
N GLN A 152 -3.94 7.34 -16.75
CA GLN A 152 -2.49 7.42 -16.98
C GLN A 152 -2.03 8.87 -17.13
N LYS A 153 -2.71 9.65 -17.99
CA LYS A 153 -2.40 11.07 -18.19
C LYS A 153 -2.48 11.87 -16.88
N SER A 154 -3.47 11.57 -16.04
CA SER A 154 -3.64 12.23 -14.74
C SER A 154 -2.50 11.88 -13.77
N LEU A 155 -2.02 10.64 -13.80
CA LEU A 155 -0.87 10.19 -13.01
C LEU A 155 0.44 10.83 -13.50
N ASP A 156 0.66 10.90 -14.81
CA ASP A 156 1.87 11.49 -15.39
C ASP A 156 2.02 12.96 -14.96
N VAL A 157 0.92 13.74 -14.97
CA VAL A 157 0.91 15.14 -14.50
C VAL A 157 1.27 15.27 -13.02
N LEU A 158 0.92 14.28 -12.19
CA LEU A 158 1.26 14.28 -10.77
C LEU A 158 2.72 13.89 -10.54
N LEU A 159 3.30 13.05 -11.39
CA LEU A 159 4.69 12.57 -11.29
C LEU A 159 5.71 13.54 -11.89
N GLU A 160 5.29 14.44 -12.78
CA GLU A 160 6.11 15.52 -13.34
C GLU A 160 6.29 16.73 -12.40
N ARG A 161 5.66 16.72 -11.22
CA ARG A 161 5.79 17.74 -10.17
C ARG A 161 6.74 17.31 -9.06
#